data_AF-A0A4S9TD67-F1
#
_entry.id   AF-A0A4S9TD67-F1
#
_cell.length_a   1.000
_cell.length_b   1.000
_cell.length_c   1.000
_cell.angle_alpha   90.00
_cell.angle_beta   90.00
_cell.angle_gamma   90.00
#
_symmetry.space_group_name_H-M   'P 1'
#
loop_
_entity.id
_entity.type
_entity.pdbx_description
1 polymer ?
#
loop_
_entity_poly.entity_id
_entity_poly.type
_entity_poly.pdbx_seq_one_letter_code
_entity_poly.pdbx_strand_id
1 'polypeptide(L)'
;MSSPPRPKRRRIGIHKPFISPLKRADSSIATAENTPTRISTSNLRNETTSESLAIRHLESRIRELRAQNAILQQAVATSTTTATTSATPTTQQQQQPSRLETKWRKASQAAADHVFHDFSTRIRDNGGYTAFLRQQNTYQPFYSDQSNDNHNNNSDNQNTQGDEEDWRDEMGDVLTARGKKQRRRENEDKVKKQEEEEEEQEEQELGMGSMLQVLNIPFEVIGWDEKEQVWK
;
A
#
# COMPACT_ATOMS: atom_id res chain seq x y z
N MET A 1 13.08 52.85 26.71
CA MET A 1 12.94 51.86 25.63
C MET A 1 13.50 50.54 26.14
N SER A 2 12.65 49.52 26.27
CA SER A 2 12.97 48.27 26.99
C SER A 2 13.45 47.19 26.00
N SER A 3 14.61 46.60 26.31
CA SER A 3 15.27 45.57 25.48
C SER A 3 14.69 44.17 25.74
N PRO A 4 14.52 43.29 24.73
CA PRO A 4 13.89 41.99 24.91
C PRO A 4 14.86 40.93 25.50
N PRO A 5 14.36 39.95 26.28
CA PRO A 5 15.20 38.95 26.94
C PRO A 5 15.70 37.89 25.94
N ARG A 6 16.98 37.51 26.07
CA ARG A 6 17.63 36.51 25.22
C ARG A 6 17.20 35.08 25.60
N PRO A 7 17.04 34.16 24.63
CA PRO A 7 16.69 32.77 24.91
C PRO A 7 17.87 31.95 25.45
N LYS A 8 17.62 31.18 26.51
CA LYS A 8 18.57 30.23 27.14
C LYS A 8 18.75 29.00 26.24
N ARG A 9 19.94 28.82 25.64
CA ARG A 9 20.34 27.56 25.00
C ARG A 9 20.50 26.47 26.05
N ARG A 10 19.60 25.48 26.09
CA ARG A 10 19.82 24.24 26.85
C ARG A 10 20.86 23.42 26.09
N ARG A 11 21.96 23.07 26.79
CA ARG A 11 22.99 22.15 26.30
C ARG A 11 22.34 20.83 25.90
N ILE A 12 22.48 20.46 24.63
CA ILE A 12 22.11 19.16 24.10
C ILE A 12 23.09 18.15 24.70
N GLY A 13 22.59 17.32 25.60
CA GLY A 13 23.34 16.21 26.18
C GLY A 13 23.64 15.19 25.10
N ILE A 14 24.89 14.76 25.07
CA ILE A 14 25.49 13.78 24.16
C ILE A 14 24.62 12.52 24.11
N HIS A 15 24.12 12.21 22.91
CA HIS A 15 23.33 11.02 22.60
C HIS A 15 24.17 9.76 22.84
N LYS A 16 23.92 9.05 23.93
CA LYS A 16 24.45 7.68 24.11
C LYS A 16 23.66 6.75 23.18
N PRO A 17 24.32 5.86 22.42
CA PRO A 17 23.60 4.88 21.61
C PRO A 17 22.79 3.96 22.53
N PHE A 18 21.52 3.75 22.18
CA PHE A 18 20.64 2.77 22.78
C PHE A 18 21.25 1.37 22.57
N ILE A 19 21.66 0.71 23.66
CA ILE A 19 22.14 -0.67 23.65
C ILE A 19 20.95 -1.55 24.01
N SER A 20 20.47 -2.32 23.04
CA SER A 20 19.42 -3.33 23.19
C SER A 20 19.75 -4.34 24.31
N PRO A 21 18.79 -4.73 25.17
CA PRO A 21 19.00 -5.73 26.21
C PRO A 21 18.88 -7.18 25.71
N LEU A 22 18.73 -7.43 24.41
CA LEU A 22 18.77 -8.78 23.84
C LEU A 22 20.15 -9.04 23.22
N LYS A 23 21.10 -9.53 24.04
CA LYS A 23 22.13 -10.52 23.70
C LYS A 23 23.15 -10.62 24.84
N ARG A 24 22.95 -11.57 25.75
CA ARG A 24 24.01 -12.15 26.60
C ARG A 24 23.75 -13.64 26.78
N ALA A 25 24.66 -14.41 26.20
CA ALA A 25 24.94 -15.84 26.27
C ALA A 25 25.45 -16.15 24.84
N ASP A 26 26.74 -16.34 24.55
CA ASP A 26 27.74 -17.06 25.32
C ASP A 26 29.15 -16.54 24.99
N SER A 27 29.93 -16.26 26.03
CA SER A 27 31.38 -16.25 25.95
C SER A 27 31.92 -17.14 27.06
N SER A 28 32.22 -18.39 26.72
CA SER A 28 33.20 -19.18 27.44
C SER A 28 34.03 -19.95 26.43
N ILE A 29 35.25 -19.48 26.26
CA ILE A 29 36.36 -20.23 25.69
C ILE A 29 36.67 -21.37 26.68
N ALA A 30 36.57 -22.62 26.22
CA ALA A 30 37.32 -23.73 26.78
C ALA A 30 37.62 -24.72 25.65
N THR A 31 38.90 -24.80 25.31
CA THR A 31 39.53 -25.76 24.39
C THR A 31 39.51 -27.15 25.02
N ALA A 32 38.99 -28.16 24.32
CA ALA A 32 39.55 -29.51 24.30
C ALA A 32 38.88 -30.38 23.22
N GLU A 33 39.73 -30.89 22.35
CA GLU A 33 39.60 -31.93 21.34
C GLU A 33 38.61 -33.07 21.63
N ASN A 34 37.78 -33.42 20.63
CA ASN A 34 37.65 -34.76 20.04
C ASN A 34 36.49 -34.84 19.05
N THR A 35 36.79 -34.89 17.75
CA THR A 35 36.05 -35.69 16.75
C THR A 35 36.36 -37.18 16.98
N PRO A 36 35.51 -38.17 16.60
CA PRO A 36 34.71 -38.24 15.36
C PRO A 36 33.24 -38.67 15.65
N THR A 37 32.25 -38.62 14.77
CA THR A 37 32.15 -39.29 13.48
C THR A 37 30.84 -38.84 12.85
N ARG A 38 30.90 -38.47 11.59
CA ARG A 38 29.76 -38.24 10.71
C ARG A 38 28.99 -39.56 10.55
N ILE A 39 27.86 -39.72 11.26
CA ILE A 39 26.86 -40.71 10.88
C ILE A 39 25.94 -40.04 9.87
N SER A 40 26.28 -40.28 8.61
CA SER A 40 25.34 -40.21 7.50
C SER A 40 24.27 -41.28 7.74
N THR A 41 23.08 -40.89 8.19
CA THR A 41 21.86 -41.63 7.93
C THR A 41 20.91 -40.74 7.13
N SER A 42 21.04 -40.91 5.83
CA SER A 42 20.00 -40.63 4.85
C SER A 42 18.65 -41.15 5.32
N ASN A 43 17.62 -40.31 5.20
CA ASN A 43 16.25 -40.67 4.83
C ASN A 43 15.66 -41.91 5.53
N LEU A 44 15.17 -41.74 6.77
CA LEU A 44 13.99 -42.49 7.23
C LEU A 44 12.81 -41.53 7.10
N ARG A 45 12.13 -41.56 5.95
CA ARG A 45 10.93 -42.37 5.74
C ARG A 45 9.82 -41.88 6.66
N ASN A 46 8.85 -41.23 6.04
CA ASN A 46 7.60 -40.76 6.61
C ASN A 46 6.73 -41.94 7.08
N GLU A 47 7.21 -42.75 8.01
CA GLU A 47 6.37 -43.71 8.72
C GLU A 47 5.52 -42.91 9.69
N THR A 48 4.27 -42.65 9.27
CA THR A 48 3.20 -42.22 10.15
C THR A 48 2.86 -43.36 11.10
N THR A 49 3.77 -43.69 12.03
CA THR A 49 3.41 -44.52 13.17
C THR A 49 2.31 -43.79 13.93
N SER A 50 1.37 -44.54 14.52
CA SER A 50 0.30 -43.96 15.35
C SER A 50 0.85 -42.95 16.37
N GLU A 51 2.03 -43.25 16.92
CA GLU A 51 2.79 -42.40 17.83
C GLU A 51 3.21 -41.06 17.19
N SER A 52 3.73 -41.06 15.96
CA SER A 52 4.10 -39.81 15.26
C SER A 52 2.89 -38.91 14.98
N LEU A 53 1.71 -39.51 14.72
CA LEU A 53 0.46 -38.76 14.56
C LEU A 53 -0.03 -38.20 15.89
N ALA A 54 0.07 -38.98 16.98
CA ALA A 54 -0.25 -38.54 18.32
C ALA A 54 0.66 -37.38 18.77
N ILE A 55 1.96 -37.45 18.47
CA ILE A 55 2.92 -36.37 18.75
C ILE A 55 2.54 -35.10 17.98
N ARG A 56 2.28 -35.20 16.67
CA ARG A 56 1.84 -34.02 15.87
C ARG A 56 0.53 -33.44 16.38
N HIS A 57 -0.42 -34.27 16.80
CA HIS A 57 -1.69 -33.83 17.37
C HIS A 57 -1.47 -33.08 18.69
N LEU A 58 -0.63 -33.62 19.58
CA LEU A 58 -0.26 -32.96 20.84
C LEU A 58 0.49 -31.65 20.60
N GLU A 59 1.43 -31.60 19.67
CA GLU A 59 2.13 -30.37 19.29
C GLU A 59 1.17 -29.32 18.71
N SER A 60 0.22 -29.74 17.87
CA SER A 60 -0.84 -28.88 17.36
C SER A 60 -1.68 -28.32 18.50
N ARG A 61 -2.09 -29.18 19.44
CA ARG A 61 -2.87 -28.79 20.62
C ARG A 61 -2.10 -27.83 21.53
N ILE A 62 -0.78 -28.02 21.69
CA ILE A 62 0.08 -27.11 22.46
C ILE A 62 0.17 -25.75 21.77
N ARG A 63 0.33 -25.70 20.44
CA ARG A 63 0.31 -24.43 19.68
C ARG A 63 -1.03 -23.72 19.83
N GLU A 64 -2.13 -24.45 19.73
CA GLU A 64 -3.49 -23.92 19.90
C GLU A 64 -3.70 -23.36 21.32
N LEU A 65 -3.35 -24.13 22.37
CA LEU A 65 -3.46 -23.68 23.75
C LEU A 65 -2.55 -22.47 24.06
N ARG A 66 -1.38 -22.38 23.42
CA ARG A 66 -0.52 -21.20 23.52
C ARG A 66 -1.14 -19.98 22.83
N ALA A 67 -1.75 -20.16 21.65
CA ALA A 67 -2.47 -19.10 20.95
C ALA A 67 -3.67 -18.60 21.77
N GLN A 68 -4.45 -19.52 22.36
CA GLN A 68 -5.55 -19.16 23.26
C GLN A 68 -5.06 -18.40 24.49
N ASN A 69 -3.99 -18.85 25.13
CA ASN A 69 -3.39 -18.13 26.26
C ASN A 69 -2.90 -16.73 25.86
N ALA A 70 -2.30 -16.58 24.67
CA ALA A 70 -1.88 -15.28 24.17
C ALA A 70 -3.08 -14.32 24.00
N ILE A 71 -4.19 -14.80 23.41
CA ILE A 71 -5.43 -14.03 23.26
C ILE A 71 -5.99 -13.64 24.64
N LEU A 72 -6.04 -14.57 25.59
CA LEU A 72 -6.52 -14.29 26.96
C LEU A 72 -5.64 -13.28 27.68
N GLN A 73 -4.32 -13.40 27.59
CA GLN A 73 -3.38 -12.43 28.17
C GLN A 73 -3.55 -11.04 27.53
N GLN A 74 -3.75 -10.97 26.22
CA GLN A 74 -4.04 -9.72 25.52
C GLN A 74 -5.37 -9.10 26.01
N ALA A 75 -6.43 -9.90 26.15
CA ALA A 75 -7.73 -9.44 26.66
C ALA A 75 -7.65 -8.94 28.11
N VAL A 76 -6.83 -9.59 28.95
CA VAL A 76 -6.56 -9.11 30.32
C VAL A 76 -5.78 -7.80 30.28
N ALA A 77 -4.76 -7.67 29.43
CA ALA A 77 -3.96 -6.45 29.30
C ALA A 77 -4.80 -5.25 28.83
N THR A 78 -5.70 -5.44 27.86
CA THR A 78 -6.63 -4.38 27.42
C THR A 78 -7.59 -3.99 28.54
N SER A 79 -8.08 -4.95 29.33
CA SER A 79 -8.98 -4.72 30.48
C SER A 79 -8.28 -4.09 31.70
N THR A 80 -7.00 -4.41 31.95
CA THR A 80 -6.25 -3.85 33.08
C THR A 80 -5.69 -2.46 32.79
N THR A 81 -5.29 -2.19 31.55
CA THR A 81 -4.93 -0.82 31.13
C THR A 81 -6.10 0.16 31.35
N THR A 82 -7.34 -0.33 31.20
CA THR A 82 -8.54 0.46 31.53
C THR A 82 -8.81 0.59 33.03
N ALA A 83 -8.24 -0.27 33.88
CA ALA A 83 -8.48 -0.27 35.32
C ALA A 83 -7.40 0.49 36.12
N THR A 84 -6.15 0.57 35.67
CA THR A 84 -5.06 1.24 36.41
C THR A 84 -5.04 2.76 36.29
N THR A 85 -5.87 3.30 35.40
CA THR A 85 -6.08 4.75 35.18
C THR A 85 -7.41 5.23 35.80
N SER A 86 -7.99 4.43 36.70
CA SER A 86 -9.27 4.62 37.40
C SER A 86 -9.26 5.72 38.48
N ALA A 87 -8.88 6.94 38.10
CA ALA A 87 -9.43 8.15 38.72
C ALA A 87 -10.55 8.77 37.85
N THR A 88 -10.82 8.21 36.66
CA THR A 88 -11.90 8.63 35.77
C THR A 88 -12.86 7.48 35.50
N PRO A 89 -14.19 7.72 35.45
CA PRO A 89 -15.19 6.67 35.31
C PRO A 89 -14.95 5.86 34.03
N THR A 90 -15.00 4.53 34.18
CA THR A 90 -14.65 3.47 33.21
C THR A 90 -15.29 3.66 31.83
N THR A 91 -16.42 4.36 31.76
CA THR A 91 -17.11 4.73 30.52
C THR A 91 -16.30 5.68 29.64
N GLN A 92 -15.46 6.54 30.22
CA GLN A 92 -14.72 7.55 29.46
C GLN A 92 -13.58 6.95 28.61
N GLN A 93 -12.94 5.87 29.05
CA GLN A 93 -11.76 5.34 28.36
C GLN A 93 -12.07 4.48 27.13
N GLN A 94 -13.12 3.65 27.20
CA GLN A 94 -13.62 2.98 25.99
C GLN A 94 -14.22 3.97 24.99
N GLN A 95 -14.71 5.13 25.46
CA GLN A 95 -15.20 6.22 24.61
C GLN A 95 -14.10 7.14 24.06
N GLN A 96 -12.87 7.14 24.62
CA GLN A 96 -11.79 8.00 24.08
C GLN A 96 -11.42 7.64 22.62
N PRO A 97 -11.17 6.37 22.25
CA PRO A 97 -10.79 6.04 20.88
C PRO A 97 -11.92 6.36 19.89
N SER A 98 -13.18 6.04 20.21
CA SER A 98 -14.31 6.37 19.34
C SER A 98 -14.57 7.87 19.23
N ARG A 99 -14.36 8.63 20.31
CA ARG A 99 -14.45 10.09 20.30
C ARG A 99 -13.33 10.73 19.49
N LEU A 100 -12.10 10.20 19.59
CA LEU A 100 -10.97 10.63 18.77
C LEU A 100 -11.22 10.30 17.30
N GLU A 101 -11.67 9.10 17.00
CA GLU A 101 -12.07 8.68 15.65
C GLU A 101 -13.10 9.64 15.08
N THR A 102 -14.17 9.96 15.82
CA THR A 102 -15.20 10.91 15.37
C THR A 102 -14.61 12.30 15.10
N LYS A 103 -13.69 12.79 15.95
CA LYS A 103 -13.04 14.09 15.76
C LYS A 103 -12.15 14.09 14.52
N TRP A 104 -11.34 13.06 14.34
CA TRP A 104 -10.47 12.92 13.18
C TRP A 104 -11.27 12.76 11.91
N ARG A 105 -12.34 11.95 11.93
CA ARG A 105 -13.26 11.81 10.81
C ARG A 105 -13.84 13.16 10.39
N LYS A 106 -14.42 13.91 11.32
CA LYS A 106 -14.96 15.25 11.04
C LYS A 106 -13.90 16.24 10.55
N ALA A 107 -12.71 16.21 11.14
CA ALA A 107 -11.60 17.06 10.69
C ALA A 107 -11.16 16.72 9.26
N SER A 108 -11.09 15.43 8.92
CA SER A 108 -10.78 14.96 7.58
C SER A 108 -11.88 15.31 6.58
N GLN A 109 -13.15 15.17 6.94
CA GLN A 109 -14.29 15.58 6.10
C GLN A 109 -14.22 17.08 5.79
N ALA A 110 -14.02 17.92 6.81
CA ALA A 110 -13.88 19.37 6.62
C ALA A 110 -12.65 19.75 5.77
N ALA A 111 -11.54 19.03 5.92
CA ALA A 111 -10.37 19.21 5.09
C ALA A 111 -10.64 18.79 3.64
N ALA A 112 -11.35 17.68 3.43
CA ALA A 112 -11.74 17.20 2.10
C ALA A 112 -12.66 18.20 1.41
N ASP A 113 -13.65 18.77 2.10
CA ASP A 113 -14.52 19.82 1.57
C ASP A 113 -13.72 21.04 1.07
N HIS A 114 -12.71 21.47 1.84
CA HIS A 114 -11.87 22.60 1.47
C HIS A 114 -10.95 22.28 0.28
N VAL A 115 -10.33 21.10 0.28
CA VAL A 115 -9.47 20.65 -0.82
C VAL A 115 -10.28 20.44 -2.10
N PHE A 116 -11.50 19.91 -2.00
CA PHE A 116 -12.37 19.69 -3.15
C PHE A 116 -12.76 20.98 -3.86
N HIS A 117 -12.99 22.06 -3.13
CA HIS A 117 -13.28 23.36 -3.74
C HIS A 117 -12.11 23.87 -4.61
N ASP A 118 -10.88 23.76 -4.10
CA ASP A 118 -9.67 24.15 -4.84
C ASP A 118 -9.37 23.17 -5.99
N PHE A 119 -9.50 21.87 -5.74
CA PHE A 119 -9.33 20.79 -6.73
C PHE A 119 -10.28 20.95 -7.91
N SER A 120 -11.57 21.12 -7.64
CA SER A 120 -12.60 21.28 -8.68
C SER A 120 -12.40 22.54 -9.51
N THR A 121 -12.01 23.64 -8.86
CA THR A 121 -11.68 24.90 -9.55
C THR A 121 -10.48 24.71 -10.47
N ARG A 122 -9.39 24.13 -9.99
CA ARG A 122 -8.19 23.87 -10.80
C ARG A 122 -8.46 22.94 -11.96
N ILE A 123 -9.23 21.87 -11.75
CA ILE A 123 -9.57 20.94 -12.83
C ILE A 123 -10.40 21.64 -13.90
N ARG A 124 -11.38 22.45 -13.51
CA ARG A 124 -12.16 23.25 -14.46
C ARG A 124 -11.27 24.22 -15.25
N ASP A 125 -10.33 24.88 -14.59
CA ASP A 125 -9.44 25.85 -15.23
C ASP A 125 -8.40 25.19 -16.16
N ASN A 126 -8.08 23.91 -15.95
CA ASN A 126 -7.12 23.13 -16.74
C ASN A 126 -7.79 22.23 -17.81
N GLY A 127 -9.02 22.52 -18.20
CA GLY A 127 -9.69 21.83 -19.31
C GLY A 127 -10.63 20.69 -18.90
N GLY A 128 -11.01 20.60 -17.63
CA GLY A 128 -12.00 19.65 -17.14
C GLY A 128 -11.43 18.35 -16.59
N TYR A 129 -12.32 17.50 -16.07
CA TYR A 129 -11.93 16.26 -15.37
C TYR A 129 -11.35 15.19 -16.29
N THR A 130 -11.85 15.09 -17.52
CA THR A 130 -11.32 14.19 -18.56
C THR A 130 -9.87 14.54 -18.93
N ALA A 131 -9.55 15.84 -19.07
CA ALA A 131 -8.19 16.30 -19.31
C ALA A 131 -7.26 15.98 -18.12
N PHE A 132 -7.76 16.11 -16.89
CA PHE A 132 -7.04 15.75 -15.67
C PHE A 132 -6.74 14.24 -15.61
N LEU A 133 -7.71 13.37 -15.91
CA LEU A 133 -7.50 11.91 -15.92
C LEU A 133 -6.47 11.50 -16.96
N ARG A 134 -6.55 12.07 -18.17
CA ARG A 134 -5.55 11.86 -19.22
C ARG A 134 -4.16 12.25 -18.73
N GLN A 135 -4.04 13.39 -18.06
CA GLN A 135 -2.77 13.83 -17.48
C GLN A 135 -2.29 12.89 -16.37
N GLN A 136 -3.16 12.49 -15.45
CA GLN A 136 -2.82 11.57 -14.36
C GLN A 136 -2.29 10.22 -14.88
N ASN A 137 -2.93 9.65 -15.90
CA ASN A 137 -2.49 8.41 -16.54
C ASN A 137 -1.14 8.58 -17.25
N THR A 138 -0.89 9.76 -17.82
CA THR A 138 0.41 10.08 -18.46
C THR A 138 1.55 10.21 -17.44
N TYR A 139 1.26 10.65 -16.22
CA TYR A 139 2.24 10.89 -15.16
C TYR A 139 2.43 9.73 -14.19
N GLN A 140 1.91 8.52 -14.48
CA GLN A 140 2.28 7.32 -13.73
C GLN A 140 3.82 7.20 -13.70
N PRO A 141 4.46 7.33 -12.52
CA PRO A 141 5.90 7.31 -12.44
C PRO A 141 6.40 5.95 -12.94
N PHE A 142 7.52 5.99 -13.66
CA PHE A 142 8.27 4.91 -14.31
C PHE A 142 8.76 3.78 -13.36
N TYR A 143 8.08 3.53 -12.24
CA TYR A 143 8.44 2.56 -11.21
C TYR A 143 7.50 1.34 -11.15
N SER A 144 6.60 1.16 -12.12
CA SER A 144 5.74 -0.03 -12.19
C SER A 144 6.16 -1.06 -13.25
N ASP A 145 7.34 -0.93 -13.87
CA ASP A 145 7.85 -2.03 -14.70
C ASP A 145 9.38 -2.04 -14.77
N GLN A 146 9.99 -2.81 -13.87
CA GLN A 146 11.35 -3.31 -14.06
C GLN A 146 11.31 -4.83 -14.26
N SER A 147 10.33 -5.30 -15.03
CA SER A 147 10.25 -6.67 -15.51
C SER A 147 9.42 -6.81 -16.79
N ASN A 148 9.60 -5.95 -17.79
CA ASN A 148 9.48 -6.33 -19.19
C ASN A 148 9.92 -5.23 -20.15
N ASP A 149 10.64 -5.66 -21.18
CA ASP A 149 10.77 -5.04 -22.49
C ASP A 149 11.17 -3.57 -22.55
N ASN A 150 12.49 -3.42 -22.57
CA ASN A 150 13.24 -2.44 -23.32
C ASN A 150 12.67 -2.22 -24.75
N HIS A 151 11.64 -1.39 -24.90
CA HIS A 151 11.36 -0.70 -26.16
C HIS A 151 11.07 0.78 -25.92
N ASN A 152 12.01 1.57 -26.42
CA ASN A 152 12.12 3.00 -26.43
C ASN A 152 10.92 3.67 -27.14
N ASN A 153 9.82 3.91 -26.43
CA ASN A 153 8.75 4.77 -26.91
C ASN A 153 9.00 6.20 -26.45
N ASN A 154 9.85 6.88 -27.24
CA ASN A 154 9.85 8.32 -27.30
C ASN A 154 8.42 8.77 -27.60
N SER A 155 7.83 9.56 -26.70
CA SER A 155 6.53 10.18 -26.87
C SER A 155 6.62 11.22 -27.98
N ASP A 156 6.54 10.77 -29.22
CA ASP A 156 6.21 11.67 -30.32
C ASP A 156 4.78 11.37 -30.71
N ASN A 157 3.93 12.32 -30.36
CA ASN A 157 2.54 12.47 -30.73
C ASN A 157 2.47 12.77 -32.24
N GLN A 158 3.10 11.94 -33.05
CA GLN A 158 3.02 11.97 -34.50
C GLN A 158 1.81 11.14 -34.86
N ASN A 159 0.69 11.86 -35.02
CA ASN A 159 -0.32 11.61 -36.02
C ASN A 159 0.05 10.42 -36.92
N THR A 160 -0.49 9.24 -36.66
CA THR A 160 -0.22 7.97 -37.34
C THR A 160 -0.80 7.96 -38.76
N GLN A 161 -0.42 8.96 -39.56
CA GLN A 161 -0.32 8.89 -41.02
C GLN A 161 1.14 8.64 -41.41
N GLY A 162 1.85 7.78 -40.67
CA GLY A 162 3.10 7.23 -41.15
C GLY A 162 2.81 6.42 -42.40
N ASP A 163 3.47 6.78 -43.51
CA ASP A 163 3.26 6.19 -44.83
C ASP A 163 3.26 4.66 -44.72
N GLU A 164 2.16 4.03 -45.13
CA GLU A 164 1.95 2.58 -44.96
C GLU A 164 3.00 1.75 -45.72
N GLU A 165 3.76 2.40 -46.59
CA GLU A 165 4.90 1.86 -47.33
C GLU A 165 6.11 1.54 -46.44
N ASP A 166 6.26 2.17 -45.28
CA ASP A 166 7.43 2.00 -44.40
C ASP A 166 7.22 1.01 -43.24
N TRP A 167 6.06 0.36 -43.19
CA TRP A 167 5.75 -0.58 -42.12
C TRP A 167 6.62 -1.84 -42.22
N ARG A 168 7.50 -2.06 -41.25
CA ARG A 168 8.41 -3.23 -41.21
C ARG A 168 8.01 -4.28 -40.17
N ASP A 169 8.42 -5.54 -40.40
CA ASP A 169 8.32 -6.66 -39.46
C ASP A 169 9.53 -6.72 -38.51
N GLU A 170 9.57 -7.74 -37.64
CA GLU A 170 10.62 -7.95 -36.63
C GLU A 170 12.01 -8.17 -37.24
N MET A 171 12.08 -8.61 -38.50
CA MET A 171 13.33 -8.80 -39.25
C MET A 171 13.74 -7.55 -40.03
N GLY A 172 12.92 -6.49 -40.00
CA GLY A 172 13.17 -5.23 -40.69
C GLY A 172 12.65 -5.18 -42.14
N ASP A 173 11.91 -6.20 -42.58
CA ASP A 173 11.37 -6.29 -43.94
C ASP A 173 10.02 -5.58 -44.04
N VAL A 174 9.74 -4.95 -45.20
CA VAL A 174 8.46 -4.26 -45.43
C VAL A 174 7.32 -5.27 -45.35
N LEU A 175 6.30 -4.95 -44.55
CA LEU A 175 5.14 -5.80 -44.32
C LEU A 175 4.45 -6.13 -45.65
N THR A 176 4.15 -7.41 -45.80
CA THR A 176 3.24 -7.88 -46.86
C THR A 176 1.87 -7.23 -46.72
N ALA A 177 1.10 -7.19 -47.82
CA ALA A 177 -0.27 -6.65 -47.80
C ALA A 177 -1.16 -7.29 -46.72
N ARG A 178 -0.92 -8.56 -46.36
CA ARG A 178 -1.59 -9.25 -45.26
C ARG A 178 -1.16 -8.70 -43.89
N GLY A 179 0.13 -8.44 -43.69
CA GLY A 179 0.67 -7.82 -42.49
C GLY A 179 0.19 -6.39 -42.30
N LYS A 180 0.15 -5.58 -43.38
CA LYS A 180 -0.43 -4.23 -43.35
C LYS A 180 -1.90 -4.25 -42.94
N LYS A 181 -2.69 -5.18 -43.49
CA LYS A 181 -4.11 -5.35 -43.12
C LYS A 181 -4.30 -5.76 -41.66
N GLN A 182 -3.42 -6.60 -41.12
CA GLN A 182 -3.46 -7.00 -39.71
C GLN A 182 -3.12 -5.82 -38.80
N ARG A 183 -2.05 -5.08 -39.09
CA ARG A 183 -1.63 -3.92 -38.29
C ARG A 183 -2.67 -2.79 -38.33
N ARG A 184 -3.39 -2.61 -39.45
CA ARG A 184 -4.56 -1.72 -39.51
C ARG A 184 -5.65 -2.12 -38.54
N ARG A 185 -6.04 -3.40 -38.50
CA ARG A 185 -7.02 -3.88 -37.52
C ARG A 185 -6.55 -3.71 -36.09
N GLU A 186 -5.29 -4.03 -35.80
CA GLU A 186 -4.73 -3.84 -34.45
C GLU A 186 -4.73 -2.37 -34.04
N ASN A 187 -4.48 -1.45 -34.97
CA ASN A 187 -4.59 -0.01 -34.70
C ASN A 187 -6.05 0.44 -34.56
N GLU A 188 -6.95 -0.03 -35.41
CA GLU A 188 -8.40 0.23 -35.31
C GLU A 188 -8.97 -0.29 -33.98
N ASP A 189 -8.59 -1.50 -33.56
CA ASP A 189 -8.98 -2.12 -32.29
C ASP A 189 -8.40 -1.33 -31.10
N LYS A 190 -7.17 -0.80 -31.21
CA LYS A 190 -6.58 0.07 -30.19
C LYS A 190 -7.28 1.42 -30.08
N VAL A 191 -7.58 2.06 -31.22
CA VAL A 191 -8.31 3.33 -31.27
C VAL A 191 -9.71 3.13 -30.69
N LYS A 192 -10.40 2.07 -31.11
CA LYS A 192 -11.72 1.74 -30.59
C LYS A 192 -11.71 1.45 -29.09
N LYS A 193 -10.70 0.72 -28.61
CA LYS A 193 -10.53 0.48 -27.17
C LYS A 193 -10.25 1.78 -26.40
N GLN A 194 -9.45 2.70 -26.97
CA GLN A 194 -9.24 4.02 -26.39
C GLN A 194 -10.53 4.86 -26.37
N GLU A 195 -11.33 4.81 -27.43
CA GLU A 195 -12.63 5.48 -27.47
C GLU A 195 -13.60 4.91 -26.42
N GLU A 196 -13.68 3.59 -26.27
CA GLU A 196 -14.50 2.94 -25.23
C GLU A 196 -14.03 3.32 -23.80
N GLU A 197 -12.71 3.42 -23.58
CA GLU A 197 -12.12 3.79 -22.29
C GLU A 197 -12.26 5.30 -21.99
N GLU A 198 -12.28 6.15 -23.02
CA GLU A 198 -12.61 7.58 -22.91
C GLU A 198 -14.11 7.78 -22.60
N GLU A 199 -15.00 7.01 -23.23
CA GLU A 199 -16.45 7.07 -23.01
C GLU A 199 -16.81 6.64 -21.56
N GLU A 200 -16.17 5.60 -21.02
CA GLU A 200 -16.34 5.18 -19.61
C GLU A 200 -15.77 6.21 -18.61
N GLN A 201 -14.74 6.96 -19.01
CA GLN A 201 -14.17 8.05 -18.20
C GLN A 201 -15.00 9.34 -18.26
N GLU A 202 -15.70 9.60 -19.37
CA GLU A 202 -16.65 10.71 -19.49
C GLU A 202 -17.87 10.53 -18.59
N GLU A 203 -18.28 9.28 -18.32
CA GLU A 203 -19.35 9.00 -17.35
C GLU A 203 -18.95 9.29 -15.90
N GLN A 204 -17.65 9.34 -15.58
CA GLN A 204 -17.19 9.74 -14.25
C GLN A 204 -17.25 11.27 -14.13
N GLU A 205 -18.35 11.76 -13.56
CA GLU A 205 -18.45 13.17 -13.18
C GLU A 205 -17.44 13.54 -12.08
N LEU A 206 -16.92 14.76 -12.14
CA LEU A 206 -16.07 15.36 -11.10
C LEU A 206 -16.84 15.50 -9.78
N GLY A 207 -16.80 14.45 -8.96
CA GLY A 207 -17.42 14.40 -7.64
C GLY A 207 -16.39 14.34 -6.51
N MET A 208 -16.85 14.55 -5.28
CA MET A 208 -16.01 14.36 -4.09
C MET A 208 -15.46 12.93 -4.01
N GLY A 209 -16.25 11.92 -4.40
CA GLY A 209 -15.81 10.53 -4.49
C GLY A 209 -14.61 10.35 -5.42
N SER A 210 -14.64 10.97 -6.59
CA SER A 210 -13.55 10.92 -7.57
C SER A 210 -12.24 11.51 -7.01
N MET A 211 -12.32 12.65 -6.30
CA MET A 211 -11.17 13.26 -5.63
C MET A 211 -10.62 12.35 -4.52
N LEU A 212 -11.48 11.74 -3.72
CA LEU A 212 -11.06 10.83 -2.65
C LEU A 212 -10.34 9.60 -3.21
N GLN A 213 -10.79 9.09 -4.37
CA GLN A 213 -10.11 8.00 -5.08
C GLN A 213 -8.73 8.43 -5.59
N VAL A 214 -8.60 9.64 -6.15
CA VAL A 214 -7.30 10.23 -6.54
C VAL A 214 -6.34 10.33 -5.34
N LEU A 215 -6.87 10.69 -4.16
CA LEU A 215 -6.10 10.77 -2.92
C LEU A 215 -5.86 9.41 -2.24
N ASN A 216 -6.37 8.32 -2.83
CA ASN A 216 -6.30 6.96 -2.29
C ASN A 216 -6.85 6.85 -0.84
N ILE A 217 -8.00 7.50 -0.59
CA ILE A 217 -8.69 7.50 0.70
C ILE A 217 -9.88 6.54 0.62
N PRO A 218 -9.92 5.46 1.42
CA PRO A 218 -11.08 4.57 1.45
C PRO A 218 -12.33 5.28 1.97
N PHE A 219 -13.45 5.13 1.25
CA PHE A 219 -14.73 5.78 1.59
C PHE A 219 -15.23 5.38 2.98
N GLU A 220 -15.04 4.12 3.38
CA GLU A 220 -15.45 3.61 4.70
C GLU A 220 -14.75 4.31 5.87
N VAL A 221 -13.49 4.71 5.69
CA VAL A 221 -12.68 5.32 6.75
C VAL A 221 -13.13 6.75 7.04
N ILE A 222 -13.47 7.50 6.00
CA ILE A 222 -13.91 8.89 6.11
C ILE A 222 -15.44 9.04 6.20
N GLY A 223 -16.19 7.97 5.89
CA GLY A 223 -17.65 7.95 5.87
C GLY A 223 -18.23 8.64 4.65
N TRP A 224 -17.69 8.43 3.45
CA TRP A 224 -18.29 8.93 2.21
C TRP A 224 -19.27 7.91 1.63
N ASP A 225 -20.48 8.31 1.24
CA ASP A 225 -21.39 7.49 0.44
C ASP A 225 -21.38 7.93 -1.02
N GLU A 226 -20.87 7.06 -1.89
CA GLU A 226 -20.80 7.30 -3.33
C GLU A 226 -22.19 7.37 -3.99
N LYS A 227 -23.18 6.63 -3.49
CA LYS A 227 -24.52 6.59 -4.09
C LYS A 227 -25.33 7.83 -3.76
N GLU A 228 -25.21 8.29 -2.51
CA GLU A 228 -25.95 9.44 -2.01
C GLU A 228 -25.15 10.76 -2.13
N GLN A 229 -23.85 10.68 -2.44
CA GLN A 229 -22.91 11.81 -2.52
C GLN A 229 -22.91 12.68 -1.25
N VAL A 230 -22.97 12.04 -0.08
CA VAL A 230 -23.00 12.70 1.23
C VAL A 230 -22.09 12.04 2.26
N TRP A 231 -21.73 12.80 3.29
CA TRP A 231 -21.05 12.29 4.49
C TRP A 231 -22.00 11.46 5.38
N LYS A 232 -21.52 10.31 5.84
CA LYS A 232 -22.13 9.43 6.85
C LYS A 232 -21.49 9.57 8.23
#